data_AF-A0A6B1F4K5-F1
#
_entry.id   AF-A0A6B1F4K5-F1
#
_cell.length_a   1.000
_cell.length_b   1.000
_cell.length_c   1.000
_cell.angle_alpha   90.00
_cell.angle_beta   90.00
_cell.angle_gamma   90.00
#
_symmetry.space_group_name_H-M   'P 1'
#
loop_
_entity.id
_entity.type
_entity.pdbx_description
1 polymer ?
#
loop_
_entity_poly.entity_id
_entity_poly.type
_entity_poly.pdbx_seq_one_letter_code
_entity_poly.pdbx_strand_id
1 'polypeptide(L)'
;MNVRLPVFLKRALALSGCSALLVLSSVVLPRRSWATLVTDSPKEVIDEAWQIIYRNYLVSTGDYDRDSWRQLRKELLSKSYTTKKEAYEAIRGMLLTLEDPYTRFMDPDEFKELHIDTTGELTGVGIQLSFDEETQRLTVVAPIEDGPAAAAGVQTNDHIVGIDGKDARGMSSEEAVQLIRGPIGSLITLTIERDGESFDVVIIRDRISINPMVSRINTISAGTQVGYIRLKQFSANAATDMSKVVRDMEAQGVDAYVLDLRFNPGGLLEASV
;
A
#
# COMPACT_ATOMS: atom_id res chain seq x y z
N MET A 1 61.67 -31.00 34.51
CA MET A 1 63.02 -31.55 34.26
C MET A 1 63.01 -32.23 32.92
N ASN A 2 63.50 -31.53 31.90
CA ASN A 2 64.81 -31.74 31.28
C ASN A 2 64.89 -33.04 30.46
N VAL A 3 64.63 -32.93 29.15
CA VAL A 3 65.62 -32.97 28.04
C VAL A 3 66.19 -34.37 27.79
N ARG A 4 66.06 -34.89 26.56
CA ARG A 4 67.16 -35.29 25.65
C ARG A 4 66.70 -36.34 24.61
N LEU A 5 66.68 -35.91 23.35
CA LEU A 5 67.13 -36.73 22.21
C LEU A 5 68.68 -36.79 22.26
N PRO A 6 69.33 -37.88 21.76
CA PRO A 6 69.89 -37.84 20.40
C PRO A 6 69.89 -39.21 19.65
N VAL A 7 69.63 -39.27 18.34
CA VAL A 7 70.51 -39.20 17.14
C VAL A 7 71.45 -40.41 16.91
N PHE A 8 71.52 -40.84 15.63
CA PHE A 8 72.56 -41.61 14.88
C PHE A 8 72.16 -43.06 14.48
N LEU A 9 72.34 -43.60 13.26
CA LEU A 9 72.99 -43.14 12.01
C LEU A 9 72.81 -44.19 10.86
N LYS A 10 72.66 -43.70 9.61
CA LYS A 10 73.07 -44.23 8.26
C LYS A 10 72.54 -45.58 7.69
N ARG A 11 71.91 -45.47 6.50
CA ARG A 11 72.32 -45.99 5.16
C ARG A 11 71.26 -45.49 4.14
N ALA A 12 71.48 -44.51 3.25
CA ALA A 12 72.32 -44.43 2.04
C ALA A 12 71.80 -45.24 0.82
N LEU A 13 71.37 -44.48 -0.22
CA LEU A 13 71.22 -44.78 -1.66
C LEU A 13 70.11 -45.79 -2.08
N ALA A 14 69.36 -45.65 -3.18
CA ALA A 14 69.52 -44.85 -4.41
C ALA A 14 68.15 -44.57 -5.11
N LEU A 15 68.18 -43.52 -5.93
CA LEU A 15 67.27 -43.09 -6.99
C LEU A 15 66.33 -44.15 -7.62
N SER A 16 65.04 -43.82 -7.72
CA SER A 16 64.33 -43.81 -9.01
C SER A 16 63.09 -42.91 -8.89
N GLY A 17 62.87 -42.08 -9.91
CA GLY A 17 61.96 -40.94 -9.87
C GLY A 17 60.47 -41.29 -9.88
N CYS A 18 59.69 -40.36 -9.35
CA CYS A 18 58.35 -40.03 -9.85
C CYS A 18 57.95 -38.70 -9.20
N SER A 19 58.06 -37.60 -9.96
CA SER A 19 57.47 -36.32 -9.59
C SER A 19 55.95 -36.45 -9.63
N ALA A 20 55.33 -36.77 -8.48
CA ALA A 20 53.90 -36.65 -8.32
C ALA A 20 53.55 -35.17 -8.08
N LEU A 21 53.21 -34.47 -9.15
CA LEU A 21 52.56 -33.17 -9.08
C LEU A 21 51.18 -33.34 -8.42
N LEU A 22 51.07 -32.86 -7.19
CA LEU A 22 49.83 -32.59 -6.49
C LEU A 22 49.03 -31.53 -7.26
N VAL A 23 48.06 -31.96 -8.06
CA VAL A 23 46.98 -31.09 -8.51
C VAL A 23 45.80 -31.34 -7.58
N LEU A 24 45.76 -30.60 -6.48
CA LEU A 24 44.53 -30.41 -5.72
C LEU A 24 43.60 -29.58 -6.61
N SER A 25 42.81 -30.25 -7.44
CA SER A 25 41.64 -29.63 -8.06
C SER A 25 40.64 -29.34 -6.93
N SER A 26 40.74 -28.14 -6.37
CA SER A 26 39.65 -27.54 -5.62
C SER A 26 38.47 -27.41 -6.58
N VAL A 27 37.63 -28.43 -6.64
CA VAL A 27 36.29 -28.34 -7.22
C VAL A 27 35.55 -27.35 -6.33
N VAL A 28 35.62 -26.08 -6.70
CA VAL A 28 34.72 -25.05 -6.21
C VAL A 28 33.36 -25.42 -6.79
N LEU A 29 32.62 -26.28 -6.08
CA LEU A 29 31.20 -26.45 -6.30
C LEU A 29 30.61 -25.04 -6.15
N PRO A 30 29.95 -24.49 -7.18
CA PRO A 30 29.29 -23.22 -7.02
C PRO A 30 28.23 -23.44 -5.93
N ARG A 31 28.40 -22.76 -4.79
CA ARG A 31 27.32 -22.57 -3.84
C ARG A 31 26.22 -21.89 -4.64
N ARG A 32 25.23 -22.67 -5.09
CA ARG A 32 23.95 -22.13 -5.55
C ARG A 32 23.38 -21.37 -4.36
N SER A 33 23.68 -20.08 -4.31
CA SER A 33 22.93 -19.12 -3.53
C SER A 33 21.49 -19.31 -3.93
N TRP A 34 20.67 -19.89 -3.05
CA TRP A 34 19.21 -19.74 -3.11
C TRP A 34 18.87 -18.30 -2.71
N ALA A 35 19.42 -17.33 -3.44
CA ALA A 35 18.66 -16.14 -3.69
C ALA A 35 17.62 -16.62 -4.69
N THR A 36 16.40 -16.88 -4.21
CA THR A 36 15.22 -16.87 -5.07
C THR A 36 15.35 -15.57 -5.86
N LEU A 37 15.76 -15.69 -7.11
CA LEU A 37 15.49 -14.67 -8.11
C LEU A 37 13.97 -14.56 -8.05
N VAL A 38 13.49 -13.54 -7.34
CA VAL A 38 12.09 -13.14 -7.39
C VAL A 38 11.90 -12.77 -8.85
N THR A 39 11.44 -13.73 -9.64
CA THR A 39 11.06 -13.44 -11.00
C THR A 39 9.64 -12.93 -10.85
N ASP A 40 9.37 -11.71 -11.29
CA ASP A 40 8.02 -11.15 -11.28
C ASP A 40 7.18 -11.82 -12.40
N SER A 41 7.25 -13.15 -12.45
CA SER A 41 6.65 -13.99 -13.48
C SER A 41 5.19 -14.21 -13.11
N PRO A 42 4.26 -14.10 -14.08
CA PRO A 42 2.83 -14.31 -13.82
C PRO A 42 2.52 -15.66 -13.13
N LYS A 43 3.32 -16.70 -13.37
CA LYS A 43 3.17 -18.01 -12.72
C LYS A 43 3.57 -18.01 -11.24
N GLU A 44 4.59 -17.25 -10.87
CA GLU A 44 5.06 -17.16 -9.49
C GLU A 44 4.00 -16.51 -8.60
N VAL A 45 3.37 -15.43 -9.09
CA VAL A 45 2.26 -14.76 -8.38
C VAL A 45 1.06 -15.70 -8.17
N ILE A 46 0.68 -16.49 -9.19
CA ILE A 46 -0.37 -17.52 -9.05
C ILE A 46 0.01 -18.55 -7.98
N ASP A 47 1.26 -19.00 -8.00
CA ASP A 47 1.75 -20.00 -7.06
C ASP A 47 1.74 -19.50 -5.61
N GLU A 48 2.21 -18.28 -5.39
CA GLU A 48 2.21 -17.64 -4.07
C GLU A 48 0.79 -17.44 -3.54
N ALA A 49 -0.11 -16.92 -4.36
CA ALA A 49 -1.51 -16.75 -4.00
C ALA A 49 -2.13 -18.11 -3.59
N TRP A 50 -1.88 -19.16 -4.36
CA TRP A 50 -2.32 -20.51 -4.03
C TRP A 50 -1.74 -20.98 -2.68
N GLN A 51 -0.45 -20.77 -2.44
CA GLN A 51 0.22 -21.20 -1.20
C GLN A 51 -0.32 -20.47 0.04
N ILE A 52 -0.70 -19.19 -0.09
CA ILE A 52 -1.31 -18.42 1.00
C ILE A 52 -2.65 -19.05 1.38
N ILE A 53 -3.53 -19.29 0.39
CA ILE A 53 -4.84 -19.91 0.63
C ILE A 53 -4.68 -21.33 1.18
N TYR A 54 -3.82 -22.15 0.57
CA TYR A 54 -3.62 -23.53 1.01
C TYR A 54 -3.18 -23.67 2.48
N ARG A 55 -2.40 -22.70 2.98
CA ARG A 55 -1.92 -22.67 4.37
C ARG A 55 -2.92 -22.08 5.34
N ASN A 56 -3.61 -21.01 4.95
CA ASN A 56 -4.31 -20.13 5.89
C ASN A 56 -5.83 -20.13 5.74
N TYR A 57 -6.38 -20.74 4.69
CA TYR A 57 -7.82 -20.71 4.45
C TYR A 57 -8.59 -21.36 5.60
N LEU A 58 -9.48 -20.57 6.19
CA LEU A 58 -10.44 -21.05 7.16
C LEU A 58 -11.66 -21.55 6.41
N VAL A 59 -11.92 -22.84 6.49
CA VAL A 59 -13.07 -23.46 5.82
C VAL A 59 -14.36 -22.95 6.48
N SER A 60 -15.05 -22.04 5.80
CA SER A 60 -16.35 -21.51 6.21
C SER A 60 -17.51 -22.29 5.57
N THR A 61 -17.31 -22.82 4.36
CA THR A 61 -18.26 -23.61 3.56
C THR A 61 -17.74 -25.04 3.35
N GLY A 62 -18.65 -26.02 3.26
CA GLY A 62 -18.33 -27.46 3.38
C GLY A 62 -17.61 -28.12 2.20
N ASP A 63 -17.42 -27.42 1.08
CA ASP A 63 -17.00 -28.04 -0.20
C ASP A 63 -15.50 -27.88 -0.51
N TYR A 64 -14.71 -27.30 0.40
CA TYR A 64 -13.25 -27.20 0.24
C TYR A 64 -12.56 -28.56 0.41
N ASP A 65 -12.01 -29.09 -0.68
CA ASP A 65 -11.15 -30.27 -0.68
C ASP A 65 -9.68 -29.92 -1.02
N ARG A 66 -8.76 -30.33 -0.14
CA ARG A 66 -7.33 -30.03 -0.27
C ARG A 66 -6.70 -30.74 -1.48
N ASP A 67 -7.16 -31.93 -1.83
CA ASP A 67 -6.60 -32.70 -2.94
C ASP A 67 -7.03 -32.10 -4.29
N SER A 68 -8.31 -31.73 -4.42
CA SER A 68 -8.84 -30.95 -5.53
C SER A 68 -8.10 -29.62 -5.69
N TRP A 69 -7.80 -28.92 -4.59
CA TRP A 69 -7.00 -27.69 -4.62
C TRP A 69 -5.55 -27.91 -5.10
N ARG A 70 -4.91 -29.02 -4.74
CA ARG A 70 -3.58 -29.39 -5.27
C ARG A 70 -3.63 -29.70 -6.77
N GLN A 71 -4.72 -30.31 -7.24
CA GLN A 71 -4.90 -30.58 -8.66
C GLN A 71 -5.15 -29.30 -9.45
N LEU A 72 -5.95 -28.38 -8.92
CA LEU A 72 -6.19 -27.05 -9.49
C LEU A 72 -4.87 -26.28 -9.67
N ARG A 73 -3.97 -26.32 -8.68
CA ARG A 73 -2.62 -25.73 -8.80
C ARG A 73 -1.87 -26.26 -10.01
N LYS A 74 -1.83 -27.59 -10.17
CA LYS A 74 -1.11 -28.24 -11.28
C LYS A 74 -1.68 -27.79 -12.62
N GLU A 75 -3.01 -27.71 -12.72
CA GLU A 75 -3.68 -27.24 -13.93
C GLU A 75 -3.31 -25.79 -14.25
N LEU A 76 -3.40 -24.88 -13.27
CA LEU A 76 -3.07 -23.47 -13.44
C LEU A 76 -1.61 -23.30 -13.88
N LEU A 77 -0.66 -23.95 -13.21
CA LEU A 77 0.76 -23.82 -13.53
C LEU A 77 1.16 -24.46 -14.87
N SER A 78 0.34 -25.37 -15.40
CA SER A 78 0.53 -25.97 -16.73
C SER A 78 0.23 -25.00 -17.87
N LYS A 79 -0.65 -24.00 -17.64
CA LYS A 79 -1.03 -22.98 -18.63
C LYS A 79 0.08 -21.96 -18.83
N SER A 80 0.04 -21.23 -19.94
CA SER A 80 0.96 -20.11 -20.21
C SER A 80 0.28 -18.78 -19.88
N TYR A 81 1.03 -17.86 -19.27
CA TYR A 81 0.58 -16.52 -18.93
C TYR A 81 1.63 -15.53 -19.41
N THR A 82 1.21 -14.58 -20.24
CA THR A 82 2.06 -13.58 -20.89
C THR A 82 1.97 -12.22 -20.21
N THR A 83 0.88 -11.94 -19.51
CA THR A 83 0.65 -10.67 -18.81
C THR A 83 0.29 -10.88 -17.34
N LYS A 84 0.51 -9.85 -16.51
CA LYS A 84 0.06 -9.83 -15.11
C LYS A 84 -1.46 -9.94 -15.00
N LYS A 85 -2.19 -9.32 -15.93
CA LYS A 85 -3.66 -9.35 -15.98
C LYS A 85 -4.18 -10.79 -16.11
N GLU A 86 -3.60 -11.58 -17.00
CA GLU A 86 -3.98 -13.00 -17.15
C GLU A 86 -3.73 -13.82 -15.88
N ALA A 87 -2.64 -13.53 -15.15
CA ALA A 87 -2.41 -14.15 -13.85
C ALA A 87 -3.45 -13.72 -12.80
N TYR A 88 -3.81 -12.44 -12.73
CA TYR A 88 -4.82 -11.95 -11.80
C TYR A 88 -6.20 -12.58 -12.09
N GLU A 89 -6.58 -12.70 -13.36
CA GLU A 89 -7.81 -13.39 -13.76
C GLU A 89 -7.79 -14.87 -13.37
N ALA A 90 -6.65 -15.55 -13.56
CA ALA A 90 -6.49 -16.94 -13.13
C ALA A 90 -6.60 -17.10 -11.60
N ILE A 91 -6.04 -16.18 -10.83
CA ILE A 91 -6.17 -16.17 -9.36
C ILE A 91 -7.63 -15.93 -8.97
N ARG A 92 -8.31 -14.94 -9.56
CA ARG A 92 -9.74 -14.69 -9.29
C ARG A 92 -10.58 -15.94 -9.59
N GLY A 93 -10.35 -16.59 -10.74
CA GLY A 93 -11.02 -17.85 -11.09
C GLY A 93 -10.74 -18.98 -10.10
N MET A 94 -9.50 -19.10 -9.62
CA MET A 94 -9.12 -20.06 -8.58
C MET A 94 -9.88 -19.80 -7.28
N LEU A 95 -9.99 -18.55 -6.83
CA LEU A 95 -10.67 -18.21 -5.58
C LEU A 95 -12.20 -18.41 -5.65
N LEU A 96 -12.81 -18.23 -6.83
CA LEU A 96 -14.24 -18.51 -7.01
C LEU A 96 -14.62 -19.97 -6.69
N THR A 97 -13.68 -20.92 -6.83
CA THR A 97 -13.90 -22.33 -6.47
C THR A 97 -14.06 -22.57 -4.97
N LEU A 98 -13.74 -21.57 -4.13
CA LEU A 98 -13.94 -21.63 -2.68
C LEU A 98 -15.39 -21.36 -2.27
N GLU A 99 -16.18 -20.76 -3.17
CA GLU A 99 -17.55 -20.29 -2.89
C GLU A 99 -17.65 -19.40 -1.65
N ASP A 100 -16.57 -18.69 -1.32
CA ASP A 100 -16.49 -17.76 -0.19
C ASP A 100 -16.47 -16.30 -0.70
N PRO A 101 -17.53 -15.51 -0.46
CA PRO A 101 -17.60 -14.13 -0.94
C PRO A 101 -16.60 -13.19 -0.24
N TYR A 102 -15.99 -13.61 0.86
CA TYR A 102 -15.02 -12.80 1.62
C TYR A 102 -13.57 -13.05 1.21
N THR A 103 -13.28 -14.18 0.56
CA THR A 103 -11.95 -14.50 0.03
C THR A 103 -11.83 -13.97 -1.40
N ARG A 104 -11.11 -12.86 -1.57
CA ARG A 104 -10.87 -12.25 -2.88
C ARG A 104 -9.42 -11.88 -3.08
N PHE A 105 -9.02 -11.86 -4.35
CA PHE A 105 -7.75 -11.27 -4.77
C PHE A 105 -7.94 -9.78 -5.00
N MET A 106 -6.92 -9.01 -4.62
CA MET A 106 -6.83 -7.59 -4.88
C MET A 106 -5.56 -7.35 -5.70
N ASP A 107 -5.71 -6.73 -6.86
CA ASP A 107 -4.55 -6.29 -7.62
C ASP A 107 -3.86 -5.08 -6.94
N PRO A 108 -2.68 -4.64 -7.40
CA PRO A 108 -1.94 -3.57 -6.73
C PRO A 108 -2.71 -2.26 -6.59
N ASP A 109 -3.58 -1.92 -7.54
CA ASP A 109 -4.36 -0.69 -7.49
C ASP A 109 -5.53 -0.83 -6.51
N GLU A 110 -6.26 -1.95 -6.56
CA GLU A 110 -7.31 -2.27 -5.58
C GLU A 110 -6.77 -2.32 -4.14
N PHE A 111 -5.59 -2.93 -3.94
CA PHE A 111 -4.94 -3.00 -2.63
C PHE A 111 -4.50 -1.63 -2.14
N LYS A 112 -4.00 -0.78 -3.03
CA LYS A 112 -3.62 0.60 -2.70
C LYS A 112 -4.82 1.42 -2.24
N GLU A 113 -5.96 1.33 -2.91
CA GLU A 113 -7.19 2.03 -2.49
C GLU A 113 -7.71 1.49 -1.15
N LEU A 114 -7.70 0.17 -0.91
CA LEU A 114 -8.02 -0.38 0.41
C LEU A 114 -7.07 0.12 1.52
N HIS A 115 -5.78 0.23 1.21
CA HIS A 115 -4.79 0.76 2.14
C HIS A 115 -5.09 2.21 2.50
N ILE A 116 -5.42 3.05 1.50
CA ILE A 116 -5.83 4.45 1.71
C ILE A 116 -7.07 4.52 2.61
N ASP A 117 -8.09 3.72 2.32
CA ASP A 117 -9.34 3.67 3.09
C ASP A 117 -9.13 3.25 4.55
N THR A 118 -8.24 2.28 4.80
CA THR A 118 -8.01 1.72 6.15
C THR A 118 -7.04 2.57 6.99
N THR A 119 -6.01 3.15 6.39
CA THR A 119 -5.12 4.06 7.13
C THR A 119 -5.74 5.45 7.29
N GLY A 120 -6.65 5.84 6.39
CA GLY A 120 -7.13 7.22 6.28
C GLY A 120 -6.05 8.17 5.72
N GLU A 121 -4.96 7.63 5.18
CA GLU A 121 -3.82 8.39 4.69
C GLU A 121 -3.79 8.35 3.15
N LEU A 122 -4.16 9.48 2.55
CA LEU A 122 -3.83 9.74 1.15
C LEU A 122 -2.39 10.22 1.08
N THR A 123 -1.61 9.77 0.09
CA THR A 123 -0.35 10.44 -0.23
C THR A 123 -0.54 11.37 -1.42
N GLY A 124 -0.18 12.63 -1.26
CA GLY A 124 -0.26 13.63 -2.33
C GLY A 124 -0.08 15.03 -1.79
N VAL A 125 -0.75 16.00 -2.41
CA VAL A 125 -0.68 17.41 -2.01
C VAL A 125 -1.95 17.91 -1.30
N GLY A 126 -3.04 17.14 -1.31
CA GLY A 126 -4.27 17.49 -0.59
C GLY A 126 -5.15 18.50 -1.34
N ILE A 127 -5.51 18.20 -2.59
CA ILE A 127 -6.36 19.04 -3.43
C ILE A 127 -7.51 18.20 -3.97
N GLN A 128 -8.73 18.75 -3.90
CA GLN A 128 -9.87 18.25 -4.64
C GLN A 128 -9.97 18.96 -5.99
N LEU A 129 -10.00 18.18 -7.06
CA LEU A 129 -9.99 18.68 -8.44
C LEU A 129 -11.33 18.42 -9.13
N SER A 130 -11.67 19.30 -10.05
CA SER A 130 -12.74 19.12 -11.03
C SER A 130 -12.23 19.50 -12.41
N PHE A 131 -12.61 18.74 -13.41
CA PHE A 131 -12.40 19.12 -14.80
C PHE A 131 -13.66 19.81 -15.32
N ASP A 132 -13.50 20.99 -15.91
CA ASP A 132 -14.58 21.69 -16.60
C ASP A 132 -14.53 21.34 -18.10
N GLU A 133 -15.54 20.61 -18.57
CA GLU A 133 -15.63 20.18 -19.96
C GLU A 133 -15.83 21.32 -20.96
N GLU A 134 -16.46 22.43 -20.56
CA GLU A 134 -16.70 23.57 -21.46
C GLU A 134 -15.44 24.40 -21.66
N THR A 135 -14.70 24.65 -20.58
CA THR A 135 -13.47 25.45 -20.62
C THR A 135 -12.20 24.62 -20.81
N GLN A 136 -12.29 23.29 -20.71
CA GLN A 136 -11.17 22.34 -20.74
C GLN A 136 -10.10 22.64 -19.69
N ARG A 137 -10.52 23.15 -18.53
CA ARG A 137 -9.64 23.59 -17.44
C ARG A 137 -9.76 22.65 -16.24
N LEU A 138 -8.61 22.35 -15.66
CA LEU A 138 -8.51 21.64 -14.40
C LEU A 138 -8.59 22.66 -13.25
N THR A 139 -9.65 22.57 -12.43
CA THR A 139 -9.96 23.57 -11.41
C THR A 139 -9.90 22.96 -10.01
N VAL A 140 -9.32 23.71 -9.09
CA VAL A 140 -9.31 23.37 -7.66
C VAL A 140 -10.68 23.67 -7.07
N VAL A 141 -11.40 22.62 -6.68
CA VAL A 141 -12.66 22.74 -5.94
C VAL A 141 -12.37 23.25 -4.53
N ALA A 142 -11.46 22.55 -3.83
CA ALA A 142 -11.01 22.95 -2.51
C ALA A 142 -9.66 22.29 -2.18
N PRO A 143 -8.71 23.01 -1.56
CA PRO A 143 -7.62 22.37 -0.85
C PRO A 143 -8.14 21.71 0.43
N ILE A 144 -7.54 20.60 0.84
CA ILE A 144 -7.83 19.95 2.11
C ILE A 144 -7.26 20.82 3.23
N GLU A 145 -8.09 21.10 4.24
CA GLU A 145 -7.71 21.88 5.42
C GLU A 145 -6.50 21.25 6.13
N ASP A 146 -5.56 22.09 6.57
CA ASP A 146 -4.25 21.68 7.12
C ASP A 146 -3.39 20.81 6.19
N GLY A 147 -3.76 20.66 4.91
CA GLY A 147 -3.03 19.87 3.91
C GLY A 147 -1.87 20.63 3.26
N PRO A 148 -0.92 19.92 2.60
CA PRO A 148 0.26 20.53 1.98
C PRO A 148 -0.05 21.65 0.98
N ALA A 149 -1.09 21.49 0.16
CA ALA A 149 -1.50 22.48 -0.82
C ALA A 149 -2.12 23.73 -0.17
N ALA A 150 -2.93 23.56 0.88
CA ALA A 150 -3.43 24.70 1.66
C ALA A 150 -2.27 25.48 2.28
N ALA A 151 -1.31 24.78 2.88
CA ALA A 151 -0.10 25.38 3.46
C ALA A 151 0.79 26.08 2.41
N ALA A 152 0.80 25.58 1.17
CA ALA A 152 1.51 26.18 0.05
C ALA A 152 0.75 27.35 -0.63
N GLY A 153 -0.46 27.69 -0.14
CA GLY A 153 -1.23 28.84 -0.62
C GLY A 153 -2.12 28.56 -1.84
N VAL A 154 -2.40 27.29 -2.14
CA VAL A 154 -3.42 26.89 -3.12
C VAL A 154 -4.81 27.24 -2.59
N GLN A 155 -5.67 27.77 -3.45
CA GLN A 155 -7.00 28.27 -3.11
C GLN A 155 -8.09 27.63 -3.97
N THR A 156 -9.32 27.72 -3.50
CA THR A 156 -10.50 27.38 -4.31
C THR A 156 -10.56 28.25 -5.56
N ASN A 157 -10.98 27.65 -6.68
CA ASN A 157 -11.05 28.22 -8.03
C ASN A 157 -9.70 28.47 -8.72
N ASP A 158 -8.59 28.05 -8.13
CA ASP A 158 -7.32 28.01 -8.84
C ASP A 158 -7.40 27.09 -10.07
N HIS A 159 -6.85 27.51 -11.20
CA HIS A 159 -6.73 26.65 -12.38
C HIS A 159 -5.33 26.06 -12.46
N ILE A 160 -5.22 24.74 -12.50
CA ILE A 160 -3.93 24.06 -12.69
C ILE A 160 -3.65 24.01 -14.19
N VAL A 161 -2.65 24.76 -14.63
CA VAL A 161 -2.22 24.84 -16.03
C VAL A 161 -0.94 24.06 -16.30
N GLY A 162 -0.21 23.67 -15.24
CA GLY A 162 0.97 22.82 -15.36
C GLY A 162 1.25 21.95 -14.15
N ILE A 163 1.83 20.77 -14.38
CA ILE A 163 2.25 19.81 -13.35
C ILE A 163 3.67 19.35 -13.67
N ASP A 164 4.65 19.69 -12.83
CA ASP A 164 6.08 19.45 -13.04
C ASP A 164 6.56 19.89 -14.44
N GLY A 165 6.08 21.06 -14.89
CA GLY A 165 6.40 21.64 -16.20
C GLY A 165 5.69 20.99 -17.40
N LYS A 166 4.82 19.99 -17.17
CA LYS A 166 3.93 19.45 -18.21
C LYS A 166 2.65 20.27 -18.28
N ASP A 167 2.20 20.57 -19.50
CA ASP A 167 0.92 21.24 -19.72
C ASP A 167 -0.24 20.36 -19.20
N ALA A 168 -1.10 20.97 -18.38
CA ALA A 168 -2.25 20.30 -17.78
C ALA A 168 -3.58 20.72 -18.42
N ARG A 169 -3.57 21.57 -19.46
CA ARG A 169 -4.78 21.98 -20.16
C ARG A 169 -5.38 20.81 -20.95
N GLY A 170 -6.68 20.59 -20.82
CA GLY A 170 -7.38 19.45 -21.43
C GLY A 170 -7.06 18.07 -20.81
N MET A 171 -6.24 18.02 -19.76
CA MET A 171 -5.96 16.80 -18.99
C MET A 171 -7.19 16.44 -18.15
N SER A 172 -7.53 15.15 -18.06
CA SER A 172 -8.63 14.71 -17.19
C SER A 172 -8.26 14.84 -15.72
N SER A 173 -9.27 14.86 -14.83
CA SER A 173 -9.06 14.83 -13.38
C SER A 173 -8.23 13.61 -12.96
N GLU A 174 -8.46 12.46 -13.58
CA GLU A 174 -7.81 11.19 -13.25
C GLU A 174 -6.33 11.23 -13.66
N GLU A 175 -6.03 11.73 -14.86
CA GLU A 175 -4.66 11.90 -15.35
C GLU A 175 -3.86 12.86 -14.46
N ALA A 176 -4.47 14.00 -14.10
CA ALA A 176 -3.85 14.96 -13.20
C ALA A 176 -3.58 14.36 -11.81
N VAL A 177 -4.55 13.62 -11.26
CA VAL A 177 -4.41 12.93 -9.96
C VAL A 177 -3.24 11.94 -9.99
N GLN A 178 -3.05 11.19 -11.09
CA GLN A 178 -1.92 10.26 -11.22
C GLN A 178 -0.56 10.97 -11.20
N LEU A 179 -0.44 12.15 -11.82
CA LEU A 179 0.79 12.96 -11.81
C LEU A 179 1.03 13.65 -10.46
N ILE A 180 -0.04 14.09 -9.82
CA ILE A 180 0.02 14.81 -8.55
C ILE A 180 0.35 13.87 -7.40
N ARG A 181 -0.14 12.63 -7.44
CA ARG A 181 0.26 11.57 -6.50
C ARG A 181 1.74 11.22 -6.68
N GLY A 182 2.40 10.84 -5.60
CA GLY A 182 3.82 10.47 -5.62
C GLY A 182 4.33 10.13 -4.23
N PRO A 183 5.62 9.80 -4.07
CA PRO A 183 6.19 9.42 -2.77
C PRO A 183 6.12 10.56 -1.75
N ILE A 184 5.91 10.23 -0.47
CA ILE A 184 5.99 11.18 0.65
C ILE A 184 7.37 11.84 0.66
N GLY A 185 7.40 13.15 0.92
CA GLY A 185 8.62 13.95 0.94
C GLY A 185 9.17 14.34 -0.43
N SER A 186 8.60 13.82 -1.52
CA SER A 186 8.96 14.27 -2.86
C SER A 186 8.33 15.64 -3.18
N LEU A 187 9.01 16.42 -4.00
CA LEU A 187 8.53 17.72 -4.47
C LEU A 187 7.67 17.58 -5.72
N ILE A 188 6.72 18.48 -5.85
CA ILE A 188 5.97 18.73 -7.08
C ILE A 188 5.81 20.23 -7.28
N THR A 189 5.91 20.67 -8.52
CA THR A 189 5.60 22.04 -8.91
C THR A 189 4.26 22.07 -9.63
N LEU A 190 3.29 22.79 -9.08
CA LEU A 190 2.04 23.09 -9.76
C LEU A 190 2.12 24.51 -10.33
N THR A 191 1.90 24.67 -11.63
CA THR A 191 1.71 25.98 -12.24
C THR A 191 0.23 26.31 -12.17
N ILE A 192 -0.11 27.36 -11.42
CA ILE A 192 -1.47 27.79 -11.14
C ILE A 192 -1.75 29.10 -11.88
N GLU A 193 -2.94 29.21 -12.48
CA GLU A 193 -3.52 30.45 -12.97
C GLU A 193 -4.60 30.93 -11.98
N ARG A 194 -4.39 32.12 -11.39
CA ARG A 194 -5.32 32.79 -10.48
C ARG A 194 -5.44 34.26 -10.89
N ASP A 195 -6.67 34.75 -11.02
CA ASP A 195 -6.97 36.14 -11.40
C ASP A 195 -6.25 36.63 -12.67
N GLY A 196 -5.95 35.70 -13.60
CA GLY A 196 -5.27 35.98 -14.87
C GLY A 196 -3.74 36.00 -14.80
N GLU A 197 -3.14 35.76 -13.62
CA GLU A 197 -1.70 35.60 -13.45
C GLU A 197 -1.34 34.12 -13.26
N SER A 198 -0.22 33.70 -13.87
CA SER A 198 0.31 32.35 -13.70
C SER A 198 1.57 32.35 -12.86
N PHE A 199 1.64 31.46 -11.86
CA PHE A 199 2.82 31.30 -11.01
C PHE A 199 2.98 29.85 -10.55
N ASP A 200 4.20 29.50 -10.17
CA ASP A 200 4.55 28.17 -9.69
C ASP A 200 4.40 28.07 -8.17
N VAL A 201 3.77 26.97 -7.73
CA VAL A 201 3.65 26.58 -6.33
C VAL A 201 4.39 25.26 -6.14
N VAL A 202 5.46 25.31 -5.35
CA VAL A 202 6.22 24.11 -4.98
C VAL A 202 5.60 23.51 -3.72
N ILE A 203 5.19 22.26 -3.81
CA ILE A 203 4.52 21.54 -2.73
C ILE A 203 5.32 20.27 -2.40
N ILE A 204 5.50 20.00 -1.11
CA ILE A 204 6.05 18.73 -0.65
C ILE A 204 4.88 17.77 -0.49
N ARG A 205 4.93 16.63 -1.17
CA ARG A 205 3.92 15.58 -1.01
C ARG A 205 3.99 15.02 0.42
N ASP A 206 2.85 14.90 1.06
CA ASP A 206 2.75 14.37 2.42
C ASP A 206 1.55 13.42 2.56
N ARG A 207 1.44 12.81 3.75
CA ARG A 207 0.24 12.11 4.19
C ARG A 207 -0.84 13.16 4.48
N ILE A 208 -1.96 13.04 3.79
CA ILE A 208 -3.14 13.85 4.01
C ILE A 208 -4.12 13.02 4.83
N SER A 209 -4.41 13.49 6.04
CA SER A 209 -5.42 12.87 6.89
C SER A 209 -6.80 13.29 6.39
N ILE A 210 -7.56 12.35 5.84
CA ILE A 210 -8.99 12.58 5.62
C ILE A 210 -9.66 12.35 6.98
N ASN A 211 -10.09 13.41 7.66
CA ASN A 211 -10.83 13.25 8.90
C ASN A 211 -12.13 12.46 8.62
N PRO A 212 -12.27 11.21 9.10
CA PRO A 212 -13.43 10.37 8.80
C PRO A 212 -14.65 10.79 9.62
N MET A 213 -14.50 11.76 10.53
CA MET A 213 -15.47 12.12 11.53
C MET A 213 -16.08 13.49 11.28
N VAL A 214 -17.40 13.56 11.36
CA VAL A 214 -18.15 14.81 11.35
C VAL A 214 -18.82 14.96 12.69
N SER A 215 -18.60 16.09 13.37
CA SER A 215 -19.13 16.33 14.71
C SER A 215 -19.84 17.68 14.81
N ARG A 216 -20.94 17.73 15.57
CA ARG A 216 -21.68 18.97 15.88
C ARG A 216 -22.41 18.85 17.20
N ILE A 217 -22.65 19.97 17.87
CA ILE A 217 -23.51 20.03 19.04
C ILE A 217 -24.87 20.58 18.60
N ASN A 218 -25.95 19.89 18.97
CA ASN A 218 -27.31 20.33 18.73
C ASN A 218 -28.02 20.55 20.06
N THR A 219 -28.91 21.52 20.13
CA THR A 219 -29.81 21.70 21.28
C THR A 219 -31.18 21.10 20.94
N ILE A 220 -31.67 20.19 21.78
CA ILE A 220 -33.00 19.60 21.63
C ILE A 220 -34.03 20.28 22.55
N SER A 221 -35.30 19.91 22.38
CA SER A 221 -36.41 20.34 23.24
C SER A 221 -36.03 20.15 24.72
N ALA A 222 -36.28 21.17 25.55
CA ALA A 222 -35.86 21.28 26.96
C ALA A 222 -34.42 21.77 27.23
N GLY A 223 -33.69 22.23 26.20
CA GLY A 223 -32.39 22.91 26.38
C GLY A 223 -31.19 21.97 26.55
N THR A 224 -31.43 20.66 26.46
CA THR A 224 -30.39 19.62 26.52
C THR A 224 -29.46 19.71 25.30
N GLN A 225 -28.16 19.71 25.54
CA GLN A 225 -27.12 19.70 24.52
C GLN A 225 -26.77 18.26 24.14
N VAL A 226 -26.87 17.94 22.85
CA VAL A 226 -26.58 16.61 22.31
C VAL A 226 -25.45 16.69 21.30
N GLY A 227 -24.33 16.03 21.60
CA GLY A 227 -23.21 15.85 20.70
C GLY A 227 -23.53 14.81 19.65
N TYR A 228 -23.63 15.22 18.40
CA TYR A 228 -23.74 14.30 17.26
C TYR A 228 -22.35 14.06 16.67
N ILE A 229 -21.95 12.80 16.60
CA ILE A 229 -20.69 12.35 16.03
C ILE A 229 -21.02 11.30 14.96
N ARG A 230 -20.67 11.58 13.72
CA ARG A 230 -20.75 10.60 12.62
C ARG A 230 -19.36 10.11 12.29
N LEU A 231 -19.14 8.82 12.46
CA LEU A 231 -17.90 8.15 12.05
C LEU A 231 -18.14 7.42 10.74
N LYS A 232 -17.55 7.92 9.64
CA LYS A 232 -17.72 7.33 8.30
C LYS A 232 -17.01 5.99 8.16
N GLN A 233 -15.86 5.80 8.81
CA GLN A 233 -15.04 4.60 8.71
C GLN A 233 -14.10 4.47 9.93
N PHE A 234 -13.71 3.24 10.27
CA PHE A 234 -12.68 2.97 11.28
C PHE A 234 -11.27 3.03 10.66
N SER A 235 -10.70 4.23 10.58
CA SER A 235 -9.30 4.43 10.17
C SER A 235 -8.33 4.32 11.36
N ALA A 236 -7.02 4.34 11.09
CA ALA A 236 -6.00 4.26 12.13
C ALA A 236 -6.11 5.37 13.19
N ASN A 237 -6.60 6.55 12.79
CA ASN A 237 -6.71 7.72 13.65
C ASN A 237 -8.09 7.88 14.32
N ALA A 238 -9.08 7.05 13.94
CA ALA A 238 -10.47 7.22 14.35
C ALA A 238 -10.66 7.30 15.87
N ALA A 239 -9.97 6.44 16.64
CA ALA A 239 -10.06 6.43 18.09
C ALA A 239 -9.49 7.71 18.73
N THR A 240 -8.32 8.16 18.24
CA THR A 240 -7.68 9.39 18.70
C THR A 240 -8.54 10.62 18.39
N ASP A 241 -9.06 10.70 17.17
CA ASP A 241 -9.89 11.81 16.74
C ASP A 241 -11.19 11.87 17.56
N MET A 242 -11.86 10.72 17.74
CA MET A 242 -13.07 10.61 18.55
C MET A 242 -12.81 11.03 20.00
N SER A 243 -11.70 10.60 20.60
CA SER A 243 -11.32 11.01 21.96
C SER A 243 -11.13 12.53 22.07
N LYS A 244 -10.57 13.17 21.04
CA LYS A 244 -10.43 14.63 21.00
C LYS A 244 -11.81 15.31 20.91
N VAL A 245 -12.66 14.89 19.99
CA VAL A 245 -14.00 15.48 19.81
C VAL A 245 -14.88 15.31 21.04
N VAL A 246 -14.85 14.14 21.68
CA VAL A 246 -15.63 13.90 22.90
C VAL A 246 -15.18 14.85 24.02
N ARG A 247 -13.86 14.99 24.24
CA ARG A 247 -13.32 15.94 25.23
C ARG A 247 -13.70 17.38 24.92
N ASP A 248 -13.61 17.79 23.65
CA ASP A 248 -14.00 19.13 23.21
C ASP A 248 -15.51 19.38 23.44
N MET A 249 -16.35 18.37 23.28
CA MET A 249 -17.80 18.42 23.54
C MET A 249 -18.15 18.43 25.04
N GLU A 250 -17.46 17.63 25.86
CA GLU A 250 -17.64 17.63 27.32
C GLU A 250 -17.30 19.00 27.92
N ALA A 251 -16.23 19.64 27.44
CA ALA A 251 -15.86 21.00 27.82
C ALA A 251 -16.93 22.05 27.47
N GLN A 252 -17.80 21.76 26.49
CA GLN A 252 -18.92 22.60 26.07
C GLN A 252 -20.24 22.24 26.80
N GLY A 253 -20.21 21.29 27.73
CA GLY A 253 -21.37 20.92 28.55
C GLY A 253 -22.42 20.10 27.79
N VAL A 254 -21.99 19.21 26.89
CA VAL A 254 -22.87 18.23 26.24
C VAL A 254 -23.43 17.25 27.28
N ASP A 255 -24.74 17.01 27.24
CA ASP A 255 -25.46 16.13 28.16
C ASP A 255 -25.58 14.68 27.64
N ALA A 256 -25.56 14.51 26.31
CA ALA A 256 -25.76 13.21 25.66
C ALA A 256 -25.08 13.13 24.30
N TYR A 257 -24.85 11.90 23.81
CA TYR A 257 -24.20 11.66 22.52
C TYR A 257 -25.07 10.84 21.58
N VAL A 258 -24.95 11.12 20.28
CA VAL A 258 -25.41 10.26 19.19
C VAL A 258 -24.20 9.88 18.36
N LEU A 259 -23.81 8.60 18.41
CA LEU A 259 -22.82 8.03 17.52
C LEU A 259 -23.51 7.44 16.28
N ASP A 260 -23.33 8.08 15.14
CA ASP A 260 -23.90 7.67 13.87
C ASP A 260 -22.90 6.82 13.08
N LEU A 261 -23.15 5.50 13.08
CA LEU A 261 -22.39 4.50 12.30
C LEU A 261 -23.14 4.05 11.04
N ARG A 262 -24.20 4.75 10.63
CA ARG A 262 -24.94 4.37 9.42
C ARG A 262 -24.05 4.53 8.20
N PHE A 263 -24.07 3.51 7.33
CA PHE A 263 -23.22 3.41 6.14
C PHE A 263 -21.72 3.41 6.44
N ASN A 264 -21.31 3.01 7.65
CA ASN A 264 -19.92 2.72 7.98
C ASN A 264 -19.62 1.25 7.61
N PRO A 265 -18.76 0.98 6.61
CA PRO A 265 -18.47 -0.39 6.15
C PRO A 265 -17.50 -1.16 7.06
N GLY A 266 -17.03 -0.56 8.16
CA GLY A 266 -15.98 -1.11 9.02
C GLY A 266 -14.65 -0.40 8.82
N GLY A 267 -13.55 -1.15 8.85
CA GLY A 267 -12.19 -0.63 8.74
C GLY A 267 -11.22 -1.43 9.58
N LEU A 268 -10.24 -0.76 10.19
CA LEU A 268 -9.28 -1.40 11.09
C LEU A 268 -9.98 -1.93 12.34
N LEU A 269 -9.86 -3.24 12.56
CA LEU A 269 -10.45 -3.90 13.73
C LEU A 269 -9.98 -3.26 15.03
N GLU A 270 -8.68 -3.00 15.16
CA GLU A 270 -8.07 -2.39 16.35
C GLU A 270 -8.63 -1.00 16.68
N ALA A 271 -9.13 -0.27 15.68
CA ALA A 271 -9.76 1.03 15.89
C ALA A 271 -11.23 0.91 16.35
N SER A 272 -11.80 -0.29 16.32
CA SER A 272 -13.21 -0.57 16.65
C SER A 272 -13.43 -1.25 18.01
N VAL A 273 -12.36 -1.72 18.67
CA VAL A 273 -12.40 -2.41 19.97
C VAL A 273 -11.81 -1.59 21.11
#